data_AF-A0AA95JHK7-F1
#
_entry.id   AF-A0AA95JHK7-F1
#
_cell.length_a   1.000
_cell.length_b   1.000
_cell.length_c   1.000
_cell.angle_alpha   90.00
_cell.angle_beta   90.00
_cell.angle_gamma   90.00
#
_symmetry.space_group_name_H-M   'P 1'
#
loop_
_entity.id
_entity.type
_entity.pdbx_description
1 polymer ?
#
loop_
_entity_poly.entity_id
_entity_poly.type
_entity_poly.pdbx_seq_one_letter_code
_entity_poly.pdbx_strand_id
1 'polypeptide(L)'
;MKSPINQYRDLEINKSELFELIKSLDIGQPVEIRNEHVVHLLISYKKNELDLQQLLEWVNIVWFSDLYEYADEHADCIASVLNELEELDEKGKILTSNDINRYVVALQNNIEMS
;
A
#
# COMPACT_ATOMS: atom_id res chain seq x y z
N MET A 1 4.00 9.43 19.64
CA MET A 1 4.79 8.40 18.93
C MET A 1 3.85 7.78 17.91
N LYS A 2 4.23 7.64 16.64
CA LYS A 2 3.39 6.93 15.65
C LYS A 2 3.26 5.46 16.08
N SER A 3 2.11 4.84 15.86
CA SER A 3 1.96 3.39 16.11
C SER A 3 2.81 2.61 15.09
N PRO A 4 3.27 1.38 15.40
CA PRO A 4 3.98 0.55 14.43
C PRO A 4 3.21 0.32 13.12
N ILE A 5 1.87 0.28 13.21
CA ILE A 5 0.97 0.14 12.05
C ILE A 5 1.06 1.39 11.16
N ASN A 6 1.07 2.60 11.75
CA ASN A 6 1.31 3.84 11.00
C ASN A 6 2.72 3.88 10.39
N GLN A 7 3.73 3.41 11.11
CA GLN A 7 5.11 3.39 10.64
C GLN A 7 5.27 2.46 9.43
N TYR A 8 4.63 1.30 9.44
CA TYR A 8 4.66 0.38 8.31
C TYR A 8 3.93 0.96 7.08
N ARG A 9 2.73 1.51 7.28
CA ARG A 9 1.99 2.23 6.22
C ARG A 9 2.87 3.30 5.55
N ASP A 10 3.59 4.07 6.36
CA ASP A 10 4.41 5.19 5.92
C ASP A 10 5.80 4.76 5.42
N LEU A 11 6.07 3.44 5.33
CA LEU A 11 7.34 2.83 4.89
C LEU A 11 8.54 3.14 5.80
N GLU A 12 8.30 3.49 7.07
CA GLU A 12 9.33 3.78 8.06
C GLU A 12 9.93 2.51 8.68
N ILE A 13 9.18 1.40 8.68
CA ILE A 13 9.61 0.09 9.16
C ILE A 13 9.21 -1.00 8.16
N ASN A 14 9.90 -2.13 8.19
CA ASN A 14 9.57 -3.29 7.34
C ASN A 14 8.57 -4.25 8.01
N LYS A 15 8.14 -5.27 7.26
CA LYS A 15 7.18 -6.29 7.68
C LYS A 15 7.62 -7.02 8.95
N SER A 16 8.89 -7.42 9.03
CA SER A 16 9.43 -8.14 10.19
C SER A 16 9.35 -7.27 11.44
N GLU A 17 9.73 -5.99 11.33
CA GLU A 17 9.64 -5.03 12.42
C GLU A 17 8.19 -4.81 12.86
N LEU A 18 7.25 -4.66 11.91
CA LEU A 18 5.82 -4.56 12.21
C LEU A 18 5.36 -5.75 13.06
N PHE A 19 5.61 -6.97 12.61
CA PHE A 19 5.14 -8.18 13.30
C PHE A 19 5.82 -8.41 14.65
N GLU A 20 7.08 -8.00 14.84
CA GLU A 20 7.70 -8.04 16.17
C GLU A 20 7.05 -7.04 17.14
N LEU A 21 6.76 -5.82 16.67
CA LEU A 21 6.21 -4.76 17.51
C LEU A 21 4.75 -5.04 17.89
N ILE A 22 3.93 -5.55 16.97
CA ILE A 22 2.48 -5.73 17.23
C ILE A 22 2.13 -6.97 18.06
N LYS A 23 3.03 -7.93 18.27
CA LYS A 23 2.79 -9.15 19.07
C LYS A 23 2.23 -8.90 20.47
N SER A 24 2.51 -7.74 21.04
CA SER A 24 2.15 -7.37 22.41
C SER A 24 1.26 -6.13 22.49
N LEU A 25 0.85 -5.59 21.34
CA LEU A 25 0.00 -4.41 21.25
C LEU A 25 -1.48 -4.82 21.22
N ASP A 26 -2.29 -4.09 21.98
CA ASP A 26 -3.72 -4.06 21.74
C ASP A 26 -3.95 -3.28 20.44
N ILE A 27 -4.22 -4.01 19.37
CA ILE A 27 -4.49 -3.43 18.06
C ILE A 27 -5.90 -2.82 18.16
N GLY A 28 -5.93 -1.51 18.30
CA GLY A 28 -7.16 -0.73 18.43
C GLY A 28 -7.95 -0.68 17.13
N GLN A 29 -8.32 0.53 16.71
CA GLN A 29 -8.98 0.71 15.42
C GLN A 29 -7.97 0.53 14.26
N PRO A 30 -8.42 0.04 13.10
CA PRO A 30 -7.60 -0.01 11.89
C PRO A 30 -6.99 1.36 11.56
N VAL A 31 -5.82 1.34 10.93
CA VAL A 31 -5.18 2.57 10.45
C VAL A 31 -5.68 2.88 9.05
N GLU A 32 -6.14 4.12 8.87
CA GLU A 32 -6.64 4.58 7.59
C GLU A 32 -5.53 4.66 6.51
N ILE A 33 -5.85 4.19 5.31
CA ILE A 33 -5.12 4.32 4.05
C ILE A 33 -5.83 5.36 3.19
N ARG A 34 -5.04 6.17 2.50
CA ARG A 34 -5.45 7.28 1.65
C ARG A 34 -4.64 7.25 0.37
N ASN A 35 -5.07 7.97 -0.65
CA ASN A 35 -4.37 8.02 -1.93
C ASN A 35 -2.90 8.40 -1.78
N GLU A 36 -2.56 9.31 -0.86
CA GLU A 36 -1.17 9.74 -0.65
C GLU A 36 -0.25 8.61 -0.19
N HIS A 37 -0.77 7.67 0.60
CA HIS A 37 0.01 6.52 1.08
C HIS A 37 0.35 5.58 -0.08
N VAL A 38 -0.60 5.30 -0.96
CA VAL A 38 -0.38 4.46 -2.14
C VAL A 38 0.51 5.18 -3.17
N VAL A 39 0.34 6.49 -3.34
CA VAL A 39 1.24 7.32 -4.17
C VAL A 39 2.66 7.27 -3.62
N HIS A 40 2.84 7.38 -2.30
CA HIS A 40 4.16 7.30 -1.68
C HIS A 40 4.84 5.96 -1.97
N LEU A 41 4.13 4.84 -1.80
CA LEU A 41 4.60 3.49 -2.17
C LEU A 41 5.08 3.41 -3.63
N LEU A 42 4.22 3.82 -4.55
CA LEU A 42 4.50 3.78 -5.99
C LEU A 42 5.71 4.64 -6.39
N ILE A 43 5.84 5.81 -5.79
CA ILE A 43 6.97 6.72 -6.04
C ILE A 43 8.27 6.17 -5.44
N SER A 44 8.23 5.60 -4.24
CA SER A 44 9.41 4.99 -3.62
C SER A 44 9.91 3.78 -4.43
N TYR A 45 9.00 2.94 -4.94
CA TYR A 45 9.37 1.88 -5.89
C TYR A 45 10.00 2.46 -7.16
N LYS A 46 9.38 3.47 -7.77
CA LYS A 46 9.91 4.14 -8.98
C LYS A 46 11.31 4.74 -8.79
N LYS A 47 11.63 5.17 -7.56
CA LYS A 47 12.95 5.70 -7.19
C LYS A 47 13.96 4.61 -6.81
N ASN A 48 13.57 3.34 -6.80
CA ASN A 48 14.35 2.20 -6.30
C ASN A 48 14.69 2.31 -4.80
N GLU A 49 13.84 2.99 -4.02
CA GLU A 49 13.95 3.02 -2.54
C GLU A 49 13.42 1.73 -1.91
N LEU A 50 12.58 1.00 -2.64
CA LEU A 50 12.11 -0.34 -2.32
C LEU A 50 12.03 -1.18 -3.59
N ASP A 51 12.15 -2.50 -3.44
CA ASP A 51 12.05 -3.46 -4.55
C ASP A 51 10.61 -3.97 -4.76
N LEU A 52 10.41 -4.78 -5.80
CA LEU A 52 9.08 -5.29 -6.16
C LEU A 52 8.50 -6.18 -5.06
N GLN A 53 9.33 -6.99 -4.40
CA GLN A 53 8.88 -7.86 -3.32
C GLN A 53 8.35 -7.02 -2.15
N GLN A 54 9.07 -5.98 -1.75
CA GLN A 54 8.66 -5.06 -0.69
C GLN A 54 7.37 -4.33 -1.04
N LEU A 55 7.19 -3.91 -2.31
CA LEU A 55 5.94 -3.31 -2.77
C LEU A 55 4.76 -4.27 -2.59
N LEU A 56 4.91 -5.51 -3.07
CA LEU A 56 3.85 -6.51 -3.05
C LEU A 56 3.55 -7.00 -1.64
N GLU A 57 4.55 -7.10 -0.78
CA GLU A 57 4.35 -7.37 0.65
C GLU A 57 3.50 -6.29 1.32
N TRP A 58 3.74 -5.02 1.00
CA TRP A 58 2.92 -3.91 1.51
C TRP A 58 1.48 -4.00 1.01
N VAL A 59 1.29 -4.22 -0.30
CA VAL A 59 -0.04 -4.39 -0.93
C VAL A 59 -0.80 -5.52 -0.24
N ASN A 60 -0.17 -6.69 -0.09
CA ASN A 60 -0.78 -7.86 0.54
C ASN A 60 -1.19 -7.59 1.99
N ILE A 61 -0.34 -6.93 2.78
CA ILE A 61 -0.66 -6.63 4.18
C ILE A 61 -1.80 -5.61 4.27
N VAL A 62 -1.79 -4.56 3.45
CA VAL A 62 -2.85 -3.55 3.45
C VAL A 62 -4.17 -4.10 2.93
N TRP A 63 -4.15 -5.06 2.01
CA TRP A 63 -5.34 -5.66 1.43
C TRP A 63 -5.97 -6.75 2.29
N PHE A 64 -5.16 -7.63 2.89
CA PHE A 64 -5.65 -8.86 3.55
C PHE A 64 -5.65 -8.81 5.08
N SER A 65 -5.10 -7.76 5.71
CA SER A 65 -5.09 -7.65 7.17
C SER A 65 -6.14 -6.69 7.69
N ASP A 66 -6.68 -6.98 8.87
CA ASP A 66 -7.59 -6.08 9.61
C ASP A 66 -6.85 -4.88 10.25
N LEU A 67 -5.57 -4.68 9.93
CA LEU A 67 -4.77 -3.57 10.46
C LEU A 67 -5.10 -2.23 9.79
N TYR A 68 -5.74 -2.27 8.62
CA TYR A 68 -5.97 -1.10 7.78
C TYR A 68 -7.41 -1.02 7.28
N GLU A 69 -7.88 0.19 7.06
CA GLU A 69 -9.13 0.50 6.37
C GLU A 69 -8.88 1.60 5.34
N TYR A 70 -9.68 1.67 4.27
CA TYR A 70 -9.55 2.74 3.29
C TYR A 70 -10.42 3.92 3.71
N ALA A 71 -9.91 5.14 3.56
CA ALA A 71 -10.74 6.33 3.72
C ALA A 71 -11.92 6.25 2.74
N ASP A 72 -13.16 6.40 3.22
CA ASP A 72 -14.39 6.21 2.43
C ASP A 72 -14.36 6.98 1.09
N GLU A 73 -13.86 8.21 1.11
CA GLU A 73 -13.76 9.09 -0.07
C GLU A 73 -12.76 8.60 -1.13
N HIS A 74 -11.87 7.67 -0.77
CA HIS A 74 -10.81 7.12 -1.62
C HIS A 74 -10.92 5.62 -1.87
N ALA A 75 -11.89 4.94 -1.23
CA ALA A 75 -11.95 3.49 -1.14
C ALA A 75 -11.93 2.81 -2.52
N ASP A 76 -12.79 3.25 -3.44
CA ASP A 76 -12.89 2.65 -4.79
C ASP A 76 -11.61 2.85 -5.60
N CYS A 77 -11.02 4.06 -5.53
CA CYS A 77 -9.77 4.37 -6.23
C CYS A 77 -8.60 3.52 -5.71
N ILE A 78 -8.42 3.48 -4.38
CA ILE A 78 -7.39 2.66 -3.72
C ILE A 78 -7.60 1.19 -4.06
N ALA A 79 -8.84 0.70 -3.92
CA ALA A 79 -9.16 -0.70 -4.16
C ALA A 79 -8.82 -1.12 -5.59
N SER A 80 -9.20 -0.32 -6.58
CA SER A 80 -8.92 -0.60 -7.99
C SER A 80 -7.41 -0.66 -8.31
N VAL A 81 -6.60 0.22 -7.71
CA VAL A 81 -5.14 0.22 -7.91
C VAL A 81 -4.47 -0.94 -7.19
N LEU A 82 -4.85 -1.23 -5.95
CA LEU A 82 -4.26 -2.33 -5.20
C LEU A 82 -4.64 -3.68 -5.81
N ASN A 83 -5.84 -3.82 -6.40
CA ASN A 83 -6.23 -5.00 -7.18
C ASN A 83 -5.28 -5.22 -8.38
N GLU A 84 -4.99 -4.18 -9.17
CA GLU A 84 -4.04 -4.29 -10.29
C GLU A 84 -2.61 -4.65 -9.84
N LEU A 85 -2.20 -4.21 -8.64
CA LEU A 85 -0.89 -4.53 -8.06
C LEU A 85 -0.82 -5.95 -7.50
N GLU A 86 -1.87 -6.41 -6.82
CA GLU A 86 -1.96 -7.75 -6.24
C GLU A 86 -1.92 -8.82 -7.35
N GLU A 87 -2.59 -8.59 -8.48
CA GLU A 87 -2.59 -9.50 -9.62
C GLU A 87 -1.22 -9.66 -10.33
N LEU A 88 -0.21 -8.83 -9.99
CA LEU A 88 1.11 -8.90 -10.61
C LEU A 88 1.79 -10.25 -10.34
N ASP A 89 1.67 -10.75 -9.10
CA ASP A 89 2.23 -12.02 -8.67
C ASP A 89 1.51 -13.21 -9.32
N GLU A 90 0.19 -13.14 -9.44
CA GLU A 90 -0.62 -14.22 -10.02
C GLU A 90 -0.39 -14.38 -11.53
N LYS A 91 -0.20 -13.26 -12.23
CA LYS A 91 -0.17 -13.24 -13.71
C LYS A 91 1.26 -13.14 -14.28
N GLY A 92 2.28 -13.06 -13.43
CA GLY A 92 3.68 -12.87 -13.86
C GLY A 92 3.88 -11.59 -14.67
N LYS A 93 3.06 -10.55 -14.40
CA LYS A 93 3.09 -9.28 -15.12
C LYS A 93 4.29 -8.45 -14.64
N ILE A 94 4.89 -7.71 -15.56
CA ILE A 94 5.95 -6.75 -15.24
C ILE A 94 5.31 -5.41 -14.91
N LEU A 95 5.57 -4.88 -13.72
CA LEU A 95 5.18 -3.52 -13.35
C LEU A 95 6.09 -2.51 -14.06
N THR A 96 5.55 -1.80 -15.06
CA THR A 96 6.33 -0.83 -15.84
C THR A 96 6.25 0.58 -15.25
N SER A 97 7.18 1.46 -15.63
CA SER A 97 7.08 2.88 -15.28
C SER A 97 5.82 3.56 -15.82
N ASN A 98 5.25 3.06 -16.93
CA ASN A 98 4.01 3.59 -17.47
C ASN A 98 2.81 3.23 -16.59
N ASP A 99 2.77 2.00 -16.08
CA ASP A 99 1.73 1.54 -15.17
C ASP A 99 1.75 2.35 -13.87
N ILE A 100 2.94 2.56 -13.29
CA ILE A 100 3.11 3.40 -12.10
C ILE A 100 2.57 4.82 -12.35
N ASN A 101 2.92 5.44 -13.47
CA ASN A 101 2.44 6.79 -13.78
C ASN A 101 0.91 6.82 -13.93
N ARG A 102 0.32 5.80 -14.56
CA ARG A 102 -1.13 5.65 -14.69
C ARG A 102 -1.80 5.57 -13.31
N TYR A 103 -1.29 4.74 -12.42
CA TYR A 103 -1.81 4.58 -11.06
C TYR A 103 -1.67 5.86 -10.23
N VAL A 104 -0.51 6.52 -10.28
CA VAL A 104 -0.29 7.78 -9.57
C VAL A 104 -1.26 8.86 -10.05
N VAL A 105 -1.49 8.98 -11.36
CA VAL A 105 -2.46 9.95 -11.90
C VAL A 105 -3.88 9.64 -11.42
N ALA A 106 -4.28 8.37 -11.42
CA ALA A 106 -5.59 7.96 -10.93
C ALA A 106 -5.78 8.32 -9.45
N LEU A 107 -4.81 7.97 -8.59
CA LEU A 107 -4.82 8.28 -7.16
C LEU A 107 -4.82 9.79 -6.88
N GLN A 108 -4.02 10.57 -7.61
CA GLN A 108 -3.97 12.02 -7.44
C GLN A 108 -5.27 12.73 -7.83
N ASN A 109 -6.07 12.13 -8.70
CA ASN A 109 -7.36 12.66 -9.13
C ASN A 109 -8.55 11.92 -8.50
N ASN A 110 -8.28 10.94 -7.63
CA ASN A 110 -9.28 10.07 -7.01
C ASN A 110 -10.21 9.39 -8.03
N ILE A 111 -9.62 8.78 -9.07
CA ILE A 111 -10.33 8.12 -10.17
C ILE A 111 -10.14 6.61 -10.04
N GLU A 112 -11.23 5.87 -10.03
CA GLU A 112 -11.22 4.40 -10.10
C GLU A 112 -10.63 3.91 -11.44
N MET A 113 -9.80 2.88 -11.37
CA MET A 113 -9.21 2.25 -12.56
C MET A 113 -10.24 1.34 -13.24
N SER A 114 -10.49 1.59 -14.53
CA SER A 114 -11.37 0.78 -15.41
C SER A 114 -10.59 -0.16 -16.32
#